data_AF-A0AAD7YGU8-F1
#
_entry.id   AF-A0AAD7YGU8-F1
#
_cell.length_a   1.000
_cell.length_b   1.000
_cell.length_c   1.000
_cell.angle_alpha   90.00
_cell.angle_beta   90.00
_cell.angle_gamma   90.00
#
_symmetry.space_group_name_H-M   'P 1'
#
loop_
_entity.id
_entity.type
_entity.pdbx_description
1 polymer ?
#
loop_
_entity_poly.entity_id
_entity_poly.type
_entity_poly.pdbx_seq_one_letter_code
_entity_poly.pdbx_strand_id
1 'polypeptide(L)'
;MDLLDSILNSMQKPPTASEAQKNAMRKQKEAIENRQKEERNMINRFRKRVEEKISNFIKDGTKPHIQFEPMEQMYRSIIREVSEIAGLQVFSFGQEGVDRYSVVYLKDNGPSEDELTVRRAGGVWNEDKAAEMALAHFEKRKQAAIDLEEEKNRKRKRGKEELSGTFYKQKYAHLIGQEAAIDAAQKTGVNKSYGEVPSENKKDQRSIEQTMADIKAKKMKKAETEKRDADSGEQI
;
A
#
# COMPACT_ATOMS: atom_id res chain seq x y z
N MET A 1 37.81 -61.94 -20.19
CA MET A 1 38.36 -60.65 -19.72
C MET A 1 37.38 -59.57 -20.14
N ASP A 2 36.95 -58.74 -19.20
CA ASP A 2 35.88 -57.76 -19.40
C ASP A 2 36.44 -56.50 -20.09
N LEU A 3 35.90 -56.18 -21.27
CA LEU A 3 36.41 -55.11 -22.14
C LEU A 3 36.26 -53.73 -21.48
N LEU A 4 35.21 -53.56 -20.67
CA LEU A 4 34.94 -52.32 -19.96
C LEU A 4 35.97 -52.06 -18.85
N ASP A 5 36.42 -53.11 -18.14
CA ASP A 5 37.48 -53.02 -17.13
C ASP A 5 38.85 -52.69 -17.76
N SER A 6 39.10 -53.14 -18.99
CA SER A 6 40.31 -52.80 -19.74
C SER A 6 40.29 -51.35 -20.22
N ILE A 7 39.12 -50.82 -20.60
CA ILE A 7 38.96 -49.42 -21.01
C ILE A 7 39.06 -48.49 -19.79
N LEU A 8 38.39 -48.82 -18.68
CA LEU A 8 38.43 -48.04 -17.44
C LEU A 8 39.84 -47.94 -16.83
N ASN A 9 40.62 -49.01 -16.89
CA ASN A 9 42.02 -49.00 -16.42
C ASN A 9 42.99 -48.30 -17.39
N SER A 10 42.63 -48.14 -18.66
CA SER A 10 43.44 -47.42 -19.66
C SER A 10 43.28 -45.89 -19.59
N MET A 11 42.24 -45.40 -18.89
CA MET A 11 42.04 -43.97 -18.70
C MET A 11 43.08 -43.42 -17.72
N GLN A 12 43.68 -42.28 -18.08
CA GLN A 12 44.62 -41.56 -17.23
C GLN A 12 43.93 -41.22 -15.90
N LYS A 13 44.43 -41.76 -14.79
CA LYS A 13 43.83 -41.55 -13.46
C LYS A 13 43.78 -40.04 -13.18
N PRO A 14 42.67 -39.53 -12.62
CA PRO A 14 42.60 -38.13 -12.22
C PRO A 14 43.75 -37.84 -11.25
N PRO A 15 44.35 -36.64 -11.31
CA PRO A 15 45.52 -36.32 -10.51
C PRO A 15 45.21 -36.52 -9.02
N THR A 16 45.82 -37.53 -8.42
CA THR A 16 45.73 -37.78 -6.98
C THR A 16 46.52 -36.72 -6.25
N ALA A 17 45.85 -35.94 -5.41
CA ALA A 17 46.50 -34.90 -4.61
C ALA A 17 47.66 -35.49 -3.79
N SER A 18 48.84 -34.88 -3.94
CA SER A 18 50.04 -35.24 -3.17
C SER A 18 49.79 -35.11 -1.66
N GLU A 19 50.48 -35.88 -0.82
CA GLU A 19 50.39 -35.76 0.65
C GLU A 19 50.63 -34.32 1.13
N ALA A 20 51.53 -33.58 0.46
CA ALA A 20 51.75 -32.17 0.73
C ALA A 20 50.52 -31.30 0.44
N GLN A 21 49.79 -31.58 -0.65
CA GLN A 21 48.55 -30.88 -1.00
C GLN A 21 47.41 -31.23 -0.04
N LYS A 22 47.32 -32.49 0.42
CA LYS A 22 46.33 -32.92 1.43
C LYS A 22 46.57 -32.21 2.77
N ASN A 23 47.83 -32.10 3.20
CA ASN A 23 48.19 -31.38 4.42
C ASN A 23 47.94 -29.87 4.30
N ALA A 24 48.23 -29.26 3.15
CA ALA A 24 47.91 -27.85 2.90
C ALA A 24 46.39 -27.60 2.93
N MET A 25 45.59 -28.47 2.31
CA MET A 25 44.14 -28.37 2.31
C MET A 25 43.55 -28.55 3.71
N ARG A 26 44.10 -29.46 4.53
CA ARG A 26 43.67 -29.64 5.93
C ARG A 26 43.94 -28.39 6.76
N LYS A 27 45.13 -27.79 6.64
CA LYS A 27 45.48 -26.52 7.32
C LYS A 27 44.58 -25.37 6.90
N GLN A 28 44.23 -25.27 5.61
CA GLN A 28 43.30 -24.25 5.14
C GLN A 28 41.89 -24.44 5.72
N LYS A 29 41.38 -25.69 5.76
CA LYS A 29 40.08 -26.00 6.37
C LYS A 29 40.06 -25.64 7.86
N GLU A 30 41.10 -26.03 8.60
CA GLU A 30 41.22 -25.72 10.03
C GLU A 30 41.31 -24.21 10.30
N ALA A 31 42.04 -23.46 9.45
CA ALA A 31 42.09 -22.00 9.55
C ALA A 31 40.73 -21.33 9.29
N ILE A 32 39.95 -21.85 8.33
CA ILE A 32 38.60 -21.37 8.04
C ILE A 32 37.66 -21.68 9.21
N GLU A 33 37.72 -22.90 9.74
CA GLU A 33 36.89 -23.32 10.87
C GLU A 33 37.17 -22.49 12.14
N ASN A 34 38.45 -22.24 12.43
CA ASN A 34 38.83 -21.38 13.56
C ASN A 34 38.31 -19.95 13.41
N ARG A 35 38.40 -19.35 12.21
CA ARG A 35 37.81 -18.02 11.96
C ARG A 35 36.30 -18.02 12.14
N GLN A 36 35.60 -19.01 11.59
CA GLN A 36 34.15 -19.14 11.77
C GLN A 36 33.77 -19.31 13.25
N LYS A 37 34.57 -20.04 14.02
CA LYS A 37 34.35 -20.21 15.46
C LYS A 37 34.57 -18.90 16.22
N GLU A 38 35.60 -18.13 15.86
CA GLU A 38 35.85 -16.80 16.44
C GLU A 38 34.71 -15.82 16.13
N GLU A 39 34.25 -15.75 14.87
CA GLU A 39 33.11 -14.93 14.47
C GLU A 39 31.85 -15.29 15.26
N ARG A 40 31.52 -16.58 15.36
CA ARG A 40 30.39 -17.07 16.17
C ARG A 40 30.54 -16.70 17.64
N ASN A 41 31.74 -16.81 18.19
CA ASN A 41 32.00 -16.43 19.58
C ASN A 41 31.82 -14.92 19.80
N MET A 42 32.26 -14.08 18.87
CA MET A 42 32.06 -12.62 18.94
C MET A 42 30.56 -12.26 18.89
N ILE A 43 29.82 -12.88 17.97
CA ILE A 43 28.37 -12.72 17.84
C ILE A 43 27.66 -13.11 19.15
N ASN A 44 28.01 -14.25 19.74
CA ASN A 44 27.41 -14.73 20.99
C ASN A 44 27.73 -13.81 22.18
N ARG A 45 28.96 -13.28 22.26
CA ARG A 45 29.31 -12.29 23.28
C ARG A 45 28.52 -11.00 23.11
N PHE A 46 28.35 -10.55 21.86
CA PHE A 46 27.55 -9.37 21.56
C PHE A 46 26.09 -9.57 21.95
N ARG A 47 25.50 -10.72 21.60
CA ARG A 47 24.13 -11.08 21.97
C ARG A 47 23.91 -10.99 23.48
N LYS A 48 24.79 -11.61 24.29
CA LYS A 48 24.72 -11.53 25.76
C LYS A 48 24.77 -10.09 26.27
N ARG A 49 25.67 -9.26 25.73
CA ARG A 49 25.79 -7.85 26.10
C ARG A 49 24.51 -7.06 25.78
N VAL A 50 23.89 -7.34 24.63
CA VAL A 50 22.64 -6.72 24.22
C VAL A 50 21.48 -7.16 25.12
N GLU A 51 21.40 -8.46 25.45
CA GLU A 51 20.42 -9.01 26.39
C GLU A 51 20.52 -8.35 27.77
N GLU A 52 21.73 -8.21 28.32
CA GLU A 52 21.96 -7.52 29.59
C GLU A 52 21.54 -6.04 29.51
N LYS A 53 21.93 -5.34 28.44
CA LYS A 53 21.58 -3.93 28.24
C LYS A 53 20.07 -3.73 28.12
N ILE A 54 19.37 -4.60 27.41
CA ILE A 54 17.91 -4.57 27.25
C ILE A 54 17.21 -4.93 28.57
N SER A 55 17.70 -5.95 29.29
CA SER A 55 17.18 -6.29 30.62
C SER A 55 17.30 -5.10 31.58
N ASN A 56 18.45 -4.42 31.60
CA ASN A 56 18.66 -3.25 32.45
C ASN A 56 17.77 -2.09 32.04
N PHE A 57 17.55 -1.90 30.74
CA PHE A 57 16.63 -0.87 30.22
C PHE A 57 15.19 -1.06 30.71
N ILE A 58 14.69 -2.29 30.60
CA ILE A 58 13.33 -2.65 31.03
C ILE A 58 13.18 -2.44 32.54
N LYS A 59 14.22 -2.76 33.32
CA LYS A 59 14.22 -2.58 34.78
C LYS A 59 14.28 -1.12 35.20
N ASP A 60 15.09 -0.31 34.51
CA ASP A 60 15.26 1.12 34.81
C ASP A 60 13.96 1.87 34.52
N GLY A 61 13.37 1.69 33.33
CA GLY A 61 12.08 2.26 32.94
C GLY A 61 12.03 3.80 32.89
N THR A 62 13.09 4.49 33.32
CA THR A 62 13.19 5.95 33.34
C THR A 62 13.44 6.54 31.96
N LYS A 63 14.24 5.85 31.14
CA LYS A 63 14.61 6.32 29.81
C LYS A 63 13.53 5.96 28.79
N PRO A 64 13.17 6.88 27.86
CA PRO A 64 12.17 6.60 26.84
C PRO A 64 12.66 5.57 25.81
N HIS A 65 13.95 5.60 25.47
CA HIS A 65 14.54 4.74 24.46
C HIS A 65 16.04 4.49 24.72
N ILE A 66 16.59 3.48 24.06
CA ILE A 66 18.03 3.25 23.96
C ILE A 66 18.47 3.33 22.52
N GLN A 67 19.48 4.16 22.28
CA GLN A 67 20.19 4.22 21.01
C GLN A 67 21.45 3.35 21.07
N PHE A 68 21.64 2.54 20.03
CA PHE A 68 22.86 1.79 19.77
C PHE A 68 23.73 2.55 18.76
N GLU A 69 25.03 2.29 18.79
CA GLU A 69 25.97 2.85 17.83
C GLU A 69 25.68 2.36 16.40
N PRO A 70 26.10 3.12 15.37
CA PRO A 70 26.12 2.62 14.01
C PRO A 70 26.93 1.33 13.90
N MET A 71 26.35 0.29 13.31
CA MET A 71 26.98 -1.03 13.21
C MET A 71 26.44 -1.77 12.00
N GLU A 72 27.14 -2.82 11.53
CA GLU A 72 26.71 -3.60 10.37
C GLU A 72 25.36 -4.33 10.56
N GLN A 73 24.76 -4.71 9.43
CA GLN A 73 23.48 -5.40 9.37
C GLN A 73 23.39 -6.61 10.31
N MET A 74 24.44 -7.43 10.37
CA MET A 74 24.47 -8.63 11.22
C MET A 74 24.22 -8.30 12.70
N TYR A 75 24.91 -7.29 13.24
CA TYR A 75 24.75 -6.87 14.63
C TYR A 75 23.40 -6.19 14.89
N ARG A 76 22.91 -5.40 13.93
CA ARG A 76 21.57 -4.77 14.04
C ARG A 76 20.45 -5.81 14.02
N SER A 77 20.59 -6.89 13.25
CA SER A 77 19.65 -8.01 13.23
C SER A 77 19.56 -8.68 14.60
N ILE A 78 20.70 -8.87 15.29
CA ILE A 78 20.72 -9.43 16.65
C ILE A 78 19.98 -8.51 17.63
N ILE A 79 20.21 -7.19 17.55
CA ILE A 79 19.48 -6.22 18.40
C ILE A 79 17.98 -6.34 18.17
N ARG A 80 17.55 -6.43 16.90
CA ARG A 80 16.13 -6.61 16.55
C ARG A 80 15.58 -7.92 17.14
N GLU A 81 16.26 -9.04 16.93
CA GLU A 81 15.83 -10.36 17.44
C GLU A 81 15.67 -10.34 18.96
N VAL A 82 16.69 -9.88 19.70
CA VAL A 82 16.64 -9.84 21.17
C VAL A 82 15.54 -8.91 21.67
N SER A 83 15.38 -7.75 21.03
CA SER A 83 14.34 -6.79 21.42
C SER A 83 12.93 -7.30 21.12
N GLU A 84 12.73 -7.98 19.99
CA GLU A 84 11.45 -8.57 19.61
C GLU A 84 11.05 -9.70 20.56
N ILE A 85 12.01 -10.55 20.97
CA ILE A 85 11.81 -11.56 22.02
C ILE A 85 11.40 -10.91 23.34
N ALA A 86 12.00 -9.76 23.69
CA ALA A 86 11.64 -8.99 24.88
C ALA A 86 10.33 -8.18 24.74
N GLY A 87 9.67 -8.21 23.57
CA GLY A 87 8.43 -7.48 23.31
C GLY A 87 8.61 -5.97 23.12
N LEU A 88 9.83 -5.52 22.79
CA LEU A 88 10.17 -4.11 22.55
C LEU A 88 10.05 -3.73 21.07
N GLN A 89 9.94 -2.43 20.80
CA GLN A 89 9.89 -1.91 19.43
C GLN A 89 11.27 -1.45 18.97
N VAL A 90 11.68 -1.82 17.75
CA VAL A 90 13.00 -1.46 17.20
C VAL A 90 12.87 -0.78 15.84
N PHE A 91 13.50 0.38 15.73
CA PHE A 91 13.63 1.14 14.49
C PHE A 91 15.10 1.36 14.15
N SER A 92 15.42 1.35 12.85
CA SER A 92 16.77 1.64 12.37
C SER A 92 16.74 2.87 11.48
N PHE A 93 17.64 3.80 11.74
CA PHE A 93 17.75 5.08 11.02
C PHE A 93 19.17 5.25 10.46
N GLY A 94 19.35 6.14 9.49
CA GLY A 94 20.62 6.34 8.78
C GLY A 94 20.75 5.49 7.52
N GLN A 95 21.91 5.59 6.86
CA GLN A 95 22.20 4.98 5.58
C GLN A 95 22.98 3.67 5.74
N GLU A 96 22.57 2.63 5.02
CA GLU A 96 23.23 1.32 5.03
C GLU A 96 24.71 1.44 4.63
N GLY A 97 25.60 0.84 5.42
CA GLY A 97 27.06 0.87 5.18
C GLY A 97 27.77 2.17 5.58
N VAL A 98 27.05 3.20 6.04
CA VAL A 98 27.66 4.49 6.47
C VAL A 98 27.47 4.69 7.97
N ASP A 99 26.24 4.99 8.38
CA ASP A 99 25.93 5.43 9.75
C ASP A 99 24.66 4.79 10.31
N ARG A 100 24.14 3.73 9.67
CA ARG A 100 22.88 3.11 10.09
C ARG A 100 22.96 2.54 11.50
N TYR A 101 22.12 3.07 12.37
CA TYR A 101 22.02 2.74 13.79
C TYR A 101 20.63 2.22 14.17
N SER A 102 20.51 1.59 15.34
CA SER A 102 19.25 1.03 15.85
C SER A 102 18.83 1.72 17.15
N VAL A 103 17.54 2.01 17.27
CA VAL A 103 16.91 2.58 18.47
C VAL A 103 15.81 1.65 18.94
N VAL A 104 15.83 1.35 20.25
CA VAL A 104 14.90 0.44 20.91
C VAL A 104 14.02 1.23 21.86
N TYR A 105 12.71 1.01 21.77
CA TYR A 105 11.67 1.68 22.56
C TYR A 105 10.88 0.65 23.37
N LEU A 106 10.36 1.10 24.51
CA LEU A 106 9.38 0.32 25.27
C LEU A 106 8.07 0.21 24.49
N LYS A 107 7.33 -0.88 24.70
CA LYS A 107 6.06 -1.09 24.01
C LYS A 107 5.01 -0.05 24.38
N ASP A 108 4.98 0.36 25.65
CA ASP A 108 4.03 1.33 26.17
C ASP A 108 4.45 2.77 25.86
N ASN A 109 5.76 3.00 25.70
CA ASN A 109 6.34 4.30 25.38
C ASN A 109 7.07 4.24 24.02
N GLY A 110 6.30 3.94 22.97
CA GLY A 110 6.78 3.92 21.60
C GLY A 110 7.09 5.32 21.06
N PRO A 111 7.85 5.41 19.95
CA PRO A 111 8.17 6.70 19.34
C PRO A 111 6.92 7.39 18.79
N SER A 112 6.90 8.72 18.84
CA SER A 112 5.87 9.51 18.15
C SER A 112 6.13 9.51 16.63
N GLU A 113 5.07 9.68 15.83
CA GLU A 113 5.19 9.85 14.37
C GLU A 113 6.12 11.02 13.99
N ASP A 114 6.05 12.07 14.79
CA ASP A 114 6.89 13.26 14.72
C ASP A 114 8.38 12.93 14.94
N GLU A 115 8.69 12.16 15.99
CA GLU A 115 10.05 11.67 16.26
C GLU A 115 10.56 10.81 15.10
N LEU A 116 9.74 9.88 14.62
CA LEU A 116 10.10 9.00 13.50
C LEU A 116 10.41 9.81 12.24
N THR A 117 9.66 10.87 11.97
CA THR A 117 9.85 11.73 10.81
C THR A 117 11.17 12.48 10.89
N VAL A 118 11.46 13.09 12.05
CA VAL A 118 12.73 13.82 12.27
C VAL A 118 13.92 12.88 12.15
N ARG A 119 13.86 11.70 12.78
CA ARG A 119 14.96 10.73 12.73
C ARG A 119 15.18 10.14 11.33
N ARG A 120 14.11 9.89 10.57
CA ARG A 120 14.21 9.44 9.16
C ARG A 120 14.85 10.51 8.27
N ALA A 121 14.62 11.79 8.57
CA ALA A 121 15.29 12.90 7.89
C ALA A 121 16.75 13.10 8.33
N GLY A 122 17.24 12.33 9.31
CA GLY A 122 18.60 12.46 9.87
C GLY A 122 18.74 13.52 10.95
N GLY A 123 17.63 14.08 11.44
CA GLY A 123 17.62 15.04 12.54
C GLY A 123 17.78 14.37 13.91
N VAL A 124 18.26 15.14 14.89
CA VAL A 124 18.35 14.72 16.30
C VAL A 124 17.02 15.02 17.00
N TRP A 125 16.50 14.05 17.74
CA TRP A 125 15.29 14.21 18.54
C TRP A 125 15.65 14.51 20.00
N ASN A 126 15.34 15.72 20.44
CA ASN A 126 15.54 16.21 21.82
C ASN A 126 14.20 16.68 22.40
N GLU A 127 14.12 16.80 23.72
CA GLU A 127 12.92 17.27 24.44
C GLU A 127 12.48 18.67 23.97
N ASP A 128 13.43 19.58 23.73
CA ASP A 128 13.14 20.91 23.17
C ASP A 128 12.49 20.84 21.78
N LYS A 129 12.96 19.91 20.93
CA LYS A 129 12.41 19.72 19.58
C LYS A 129 11.02 19.11 19.64
N ALA A 130 10.78 18.23 20.61
CA ALA A 130 9.46 17.69 20.89
C ALA A 130 8.48 18.78 21.32
N ALA A 131 8.91 19.69 22.20
CA ALA A 131 8.10 20.83 22.65
C ALA A 131 7.81 21.83 21.51
N GLU A 132 8.81 22.15 20.69
CA GLU A 132 8.66 23.01 19.52
C GLU A 132 7.62 22.44 18.54
N MET A 133 7.69 21.14 18.23
CA MET A 133 6.71 20.50 17.35
C MET A 133 5.32 20.42 17.97
N ALA A 134 5.20 20.18 19.28
CA ALA A 134 3.92 20.20 19.96
C ALA A 134 3.24 21.58 19.86
N LEU A 135 4.01 22.66 20.04
CA LEU A 135 3.53 24.03 19.87
C LEU A 135 3.13 24.32 18.42
N ALA A 136 3.96 23.92 17.44
CA ALA A 136 3.65 24.08 16.02
C ALA A 136 2.36 23.36 15.62
N HIS A 137 2.11 22.15 16.15
CA HIS A 137 0.86 21.43 15.93
C HIS A 137 -0.34 22.15 16.56
N PHE A 138 -0.18 22.69 17.77
CA PHE A 138 -1.24 23.47 18.43
C PHE A 138 -1.60 24.72 17.62
N GLU A 139 -0.61 25.47 17.17
CA GLU A 139 -0.80 26.66 16.33
C GLU A 139 -1.46 26.30 15.00
N LYS A 140 -1.00 25.25 14.33
CA LYS A 140 -1.58 24.77 13.07
C LYS A 140 -3.04 24.34 13.24
N ARG A 141 -3.39 23.68 14.34
CA ARG A 141 -4.78 23.32 14.65
C ARG A 141 -5.64 24.56 14.92
N LYS A 142 -5.11 25.54 15.64
CA LYS A 142 -5.79 26.81 15.89
C LYS A 142 -6.04 27.57 14.59
N GLN A 143 -5.03 27.64 13.72
CA GLN A 143 -5.15 28.28 12.41
C GLN A 143 -6.17 27.57 11.53
N ALA A 144 -6.11 26.23 11.44
CA ALA A 144 -7.08 25.45 10.68
C ALA A 144 -8.52 25.63 11.19
N ALA A 145 -8.70 25.79 12.51
CA ALA A 145 -10.02 26.08 13.08
C ALA A 145 -10.53 27.47 12.67
N ILE A 146 -9.66 28.49 12.69
CA ILE A 146 -9.97 29.85 12.22
C ILE A 146 -10.32 29.82 10.73
N ASP A 147 -9.48 29.19 9.90
CA ASP A 147 -9.70 29.11 8.44
C ASP A 147 -11.03 28.40 8.11
N LEU A 148 -11.38 27.36 8.87
CA LEU A 148 -12.64 26.62 8.69
C LEU A 148 -13.86 27.45 9.14
N GLU A 149 -13.70 28.29 10.17
CA GLU A 149 -14.74 29.23 10.60
C GLU A 149 -14.90 30.38 9.60
N GLU A 150 -13.80 30.92 9.06
CA GLU A 150 -13.81 31.88 7.97
C GLU A 150 -14.45 31.30 6.71
N GLU A 151 -14.15 30.05 6.35
CA GLU A 151 -14.75 29.40 5.19
C GLU A 151 -16.27 29.20 5.40
N LYS A 152 -16.70 28.79 6.60
CA LYS A 152 -18.11 28.74 6.98
C LYS A 152 -18.78 30.11 6.89
N ASN A 153 -18.12 31.16 7.37
CA ASN A 153 -18.62 32.53 7.29
C ASN A 153 -18.67 33.04 5.85
N ARG A 154 -17.70 32.70 5.00
CA ARG A 154 -17.73 32.98 3.55
C ARG A 154 -18.85 32.23 2.85
N LYS A 155 -19.13 30.97 3.20
CA LYS A 155 -20.26 30.18 2.68
C LYS A 155 -21.61 30.76 3.15
N ARG A 156 -21.70 31.28 4.38
CA ARG A 156 -22.90 32.00 4.89
C ARG A 156 -23.10 33.35 4.22
N LYS A 157 -22.02 34.12 3.97
CA LYS A 157 -22.07 35.40 3.23
C LYS A 157 -22.36 35.19 1.73
N ARG A 158 -21.88 34.08 1.16
CA ARG A 158 -22.33 33.53 -0.13
C ARG A 158 -23.61 32.69 0.03
N GLY A 159 -24.45 33.01 1.01
CA GLY A 159 -25.81 32.46 1.04
C GLY A 159 -26.44 32.74 -0.31
N LYS A 160 -27.02 31.69 -0.93
CA LYS A 160 -27.74 31.71 -2.21
C LYS A 160 -27.80 33.12 -2.79
N GLU A 161 -26.83 33.48 -3.61
CA GLU A 161 -27.18 34.36 -4.73
C GLU A 161 -28.16 33.51 -5.54
N GLU A 162 -29.42 33.52 -5.13
CA GLU A 162 -30.51 33.49 -6.06
C GLU A 162 -30.22 34.69 -6.96
N LEU A 163 -29.37 34.47 -7.98
CA LEU A 163 -29.48 35.14 -9.26
C LEU A 163 -30.96 35.00 -9.56
N SER A 164 -31.71 36.03 -9.18
CA SER A 164 -33.14 35.92 -9.09
C SER A 164 -33.56 35.63 -10.53
N GLY A 165 -33.91 34.37 -10.80
CA GLY A 165 -34.36 33.96 -12.14
C GLY A 165 -35.59 34.78 -12.55
N THR A 166 -36.19 35.47 -11.58
CA THR A 166 -37.21 36.49 -11.73
C THR A 166 -36.69 37.78 -12.38
N PHE A 167 -35.45 38.23 -12.17
CA PHE A 167 -34.96 39.50 -12.72
C PHE A 167 -34.76 39.48 -14.24
N TYR A 168 -34.18 38.41 -14.79
CA TYR A 168 -34.04 38.28 -16.25
C TYR A 168 -35.40 38.07 -16.93
N LYS A 169 -36.26 37.25 -16.33
CA LYS A 169 -37.61 36.99 -16.84
C LYS A 169 -38.50 38.23 -16.78
N GLN A 170 -38.41 39.04 -15.73
CA GLN A 170 -39.15 40.29 -15.59
C GLN A 170 -38.66 41.36 -16.57
N LYS A 171 -37.34 41.45 -16.82
CA LYS A 171 -36.77 42.44 -17.75
C LYS A 171 -37.26 42.27 -19.20
N TYR A 172 -37.51 41.05 -19.65
CA TYR A 172 -37.97 40.76 -21.03
C TYR A 172 -39.44 40.34 -21.13
N ALA A 173 -40.19 40.40 -20.03
CA ALA A 173 -41.61 40.01 -20.00
C ALA A 173 -42.47 40.82 -20.97
N HIS A 174 -42.12 42.09 -21.20
CA HIS A 174 -42.79 42.96 -22.17
C HIS A 174 -42.49 42.60 -23.63
N LEU A 175 -41.39 41.87 -23.89
CA LEU A 175 -40.94 41.51 -25.24
C LEU A 175 -41.45 40.12 -25.65
N ILE A 176 -41.57 39.21 -24.68
CA ILE A 176 -41.97 37.81 -24.89
C ILE A 176 -43.47 37.62 -24.64
N GLY A 177 -44.12 38.52 -23.88
CA GLY A 177 -45.52 38.39 -23.47
C GLY A 177 -45.67 37.38 -22.31
N GLN A 178 -46.29 37.80 -21.21
CA GLN A 178 -46.43 36.94 -20.02
C GLN A 178 -47.22 35.65 -20.31
N GLU A 179 -48.25 35.73 -21.16
CA GLU A 179 -49.11 34.60 -21.49
C GLU A 179 -48.45 33.63 -22.49
N ALA A 180 -47.74 34.14 -23.50
CA ALA A 180 -47.02 33.32 -24.47
C ALA A 180 -45.85 32.54 -23.82
N ALA A 181 -45.21 33.13 -22.81
CA ALA A 181 -44.17 32.46 -22.04
C ALA A 181 -44.70 31.29 -21.18
N ILE A 182 -45.93 31.39 -20.65
CA ILE A 182 -46.56 30.33 -19.85
C ILE A 182 -46.99 29.15 -20.75
N ASP A 183 -47.61 29.44 -21.91
CA ASP A 183 -48.04 28.40 -22.86
C ASP A 183 -46.83 27.71 -23.52
N ALA A 184 -45.77 28.46 -23.83
CA ALA A 184 -44.51 27.90 -24.32
C ALA A 184 -43.81 27.05 -23.25
N ALA A 185 -43.80 27.48 -21.98
CA ALA A 185 -43.21 26.71 -20.88
C ALA A 185 -43.96 25.39 -20.61
N GLN A 186 -45.29 25.38 -20.75
CA GLN A 186 -46.08 24.15 -20.70
C GLN A 186 -45.78 23.19 -21.87
N LYS A 187 -45.57 23.73 -23.09
CA LYS A 187 -45.16 22.93 -24.26
C LYS A 187 -43.72 22.43 -24.18
N THR A 188 -42.81 23.19 -23.57
CA THR A 188 -41.41 22.80 -23.38
C THR A 188 -41.20 22.05 -22.06
N GLY A 189 -42.03 21.06 -21.76
CA GLY A 189 -41.69 20.02 -20.80
C GLY A 189 -40.44 19.28 -21.29
N VAL A 190 -39.26 19.81 -20.94
CA VAL A 190 -37.96 19.31 -21.38
C VAL A 190 -37.76 17.87 -20.93
N ASN A 191 -37.30 17.02 -21.86
CA ASN A 191 -36.66 15.75 -21.53
C ASN A 191 -35.56 16.02 -20.50
N LYS A 192 -35.68 15.41 -19.32
CA LYS A 192 -34.80 15.65 -18.17
C LYS A 192 -33.36 15.16 -18.40
N SER A 193 -33.10 14.44 -19.49
CA SER A 193 -31.79 13.96 -19.86
C SER A 193 -31.65 13.92 -21.38
N TYR A 194 -30.55 14.46 -21.90
CA TYR A 194 -30.17 14.33 -23.30
C TYR A 194 -30.04 12.84 -23.65
N GLY A 195 -30.82 12.36 -24.63
CA GLY A 195 -30.82 10.95 -25.06
C GLY A 195 -32.04 10.12 -24.63
N GLU A 196 -32.92 10.65 -23.78
CA GLU A 196 -34.17 9.97 -23.43
C GLU A 196 -35.32 10.48 -24.31
N VAL A 197 -35.77 9.67 -25.26
CA VAL A 197 -36.94 9.96 -26.11
C VAL A 197 -38.17 9.35 -25.43
N PRO A 198 -39.26 10.11 -25.19
CA PRO A 198 -40.51 9.55 -24.65
C PRO A 198 -41.02 8.41 -25.54
N SER A 199 -41.60 7.37 -24.94
CA SER A 199 -42.12 6.21 -25.68
C SER A 199 -43.09 6.60 -26.79
N GLU A 200 -43.92 7.61 -26.55
CA GLU A 200 -44.87 8.19 -27.51
C GLU A 200 -44.20 8.65 -28.83
N ASN A 201 -42.93 9.08 -28.76
CA ASN A 201 -42.18 9.54 -29.92
C ASN A 201 -41.25 8.47 -30.52
N LYS A 202 -41.25 7.24 -29.97
CA LYS A 202 -40.45 6.13 -30.52
C LYS A 202 -41.19 5.42 -31.65
N LYS A 203 -40.42 4.89 -32.60
CA LYS A 203 -40.95 4.09 -33.73
C LYS A 203 -41.54 2.76 -33.28
N ASP A 204 -41.05 2.19 -32.17
CA ASP A 204 -41.61 0.98 -31.55
C ASP A 204 -42.41 1.37 -30.31
N GLN A 205 -43.72 1.13 -30.38
CA GLN A 205 -44.70 1.43 -29.31
C GLN A 205 -45.06 0.18 -28.50
N ARG A 206 -44.44 -0.98 -28.79
CA ARG A 206 -44.74 -2.21 -28.06
C ARG A 206 -44.26 -2.10 -26.62
N SER A 207 -45.01 -2.71 -25.71
CA SER A 207 -44.57 -2.79 -24.32
C SER A 207 -43.33 -3.69 -24.20
N ILE A 208 -42.56 -3.51 -23.12
CA ILE A 208 -41.39 -4.34 -22.81
C ILE A 208 -41.80 -5.81 -22.72
N GLU A 209 -42.96 -6.09 -22.13
CA GLU A 209 -43.50 -7.45 -21.99
C GLU A 209 -43.86 -8.08 -23.33
N GLN A 210 -44.51 -7.33 -24.22
CA GLN A 210 -44.81 -7.79 -25.58
C GLN A 210 -43.53 -8.11 -26.35
N THR A 211 -42.51 -7.25 -26.23
CA THR A 211 -41.22 -7.46 -26.88
C THR A 211 -40.51 -8.71 -26.34
N MET A 212 -40.56 -8.94 -25.04
CA MET A 212 -39.99 -10.14 -24.41
C MET A 212 -40.72 -11.41 -24.80
N ALA A 213 -42.05 -11.35 -24.97
CA ALA A 213 -42.86 -12.46 -25.47
C ALA A 213 -42.51 -12.78 -26.93
N ASP A 214 -42.39 -11.77 -27.79
CA ASP A 214 -42.00 -11.94 -29.20
C ASP A 214 -40.59 -12.55 -29.34
N ILE A 215 -39.64 -12.10 -28.51
CA ILE A 215 -38.28 -12.67 -28.48
C ILE A 215 -38.31 -14.14 -28.06
N LYS A 216 -39.08 -14.49 -27.01
CA LYS A 216 -39.23 -15.87 -26.55
C LYS A 216 -39.88 -16.75 -27.61
N ALA A 217 -40.97 -16.29 -28.21
CA ALA A 217 -41.66 -17.01 -29.28
C ALA A 217 -40.76 -17.23 -30.50
N LYS A 218 -39.99 -16.21 -30.90
CA LYS A 218 -39.02 -16.32 -31.99
C LYS A 218 -37.90 -17.32 -31.69
N LYS A 219 -37.39 -17.35 -30.45
CA LYS A 219 -36.38 -18.34 -30.02
C LYS A 219 -36.92 -19.77 -30.04
N MET A 220 -38.15 -19.98 -29.56
CA MET A 220 -38.79 -21.31 -29.59
C MET A 220 -39.00 -21.81 -31.01
N LYS A 221 -39.53 -20.95 -31.91
CA LYS A 221 -39.67 -21.30 -33.34
C LYS A 221 -38.34 -21.64 -34.00
N LYS A 222 -37.27 -20.88 -33.70
CA LYS A 222 -35.93 -21.16 -34.25
C LYS A 222 -35.42 -22.54 -33.80
N ALA A 223 -35.59 -22.87 -32.52
CA ALA A 223 -35.19 -24.17 -31.97
C ALA A 223 -36.02 -25.33 -32.54
N GLU A 224 -37.29 -25.12 -32.86
CA GLU A 224 -38.12 -26.12 -33.55
C GLU A 224 -37.70 -26.33 -35.01
N THR A 225 -37.34 -25.28 -35.75
CA THR A 225 -36.76 -25.44 -37.10
C THR A 225 -35.43 -26.18 -37.05
N GLU A 226 -34.53 -25.81 -36.13
CA GLU A 226 -33.23 -26.49 -35.98
C GLU A 226 -33.38 -27.97 -35.62
N LYS A 227 -34.41 -28.34 -34.83
CA LYS A 227 -34.72 -29.74 -34.52
C LYS A 227 -35.32 -30.49 -35.72
N ARG A 228 -36.20 -29.86 -36.49
CA ARG A 228 -36.76 -30.46 -37.72
C ARG A 228 -35.70 -30.68 -38.79
N ASP A 229 -34.78 -29.72 -38.93
CA ASP A 229 -33.67 -29.82 -39.87
C ASP A 229 -32.70 -30.95 -39.47
N ALA A 230 -32.46 -31.17 -38.17
CA ALA A 230 -31.66 -32.29 -37.66
C ALA A 230 -32.34 -33.66 -37.87
N ASP A 231 -33.65 -33.77 -37.66
CA ASP A 231 -34.41 -35.04 -37.81
C ASP A 231 -34.57 -35.45 -39.29
N SER A 232 -34.56 -34.47 -40.21
CA SER A 232 -34.59 -34.72 -41.66
C SER A 232 -33.24 -35.16 -42.26
N GLY A 233 -32.15 -35.05 -41.50
CA GLY A 233 -30.80 -35.43 -41.93
C GLY A 233 -30.39 -36.86 -41.56
N GLU A 234 -31.19 -37.58 -40.77
CA GLU A 234 -30.86 -38.92 -40.23
C GLU A 234 -31.59 -40.09 -40.93
N GLN A 235 -32.30 -39.84 -42.04
CA GLN A 235 -33.02 -40.87 -42.83
C GLN A 235 -32.54 -41.04 -44.29
N ILE A 236 -31.25 -40.82 -44.58
CA ILE A 236 -30.62 -41.25 -45.86
C ILE A 236 -29.39 -42.11 -45.58
#